data_AF-A0A0B5DA22-F1
#
_entry.id   AF-A0A0B5DA22-F1
#
_cell.length_a   1.000
_cell.length_b   1.000
_cell.length_c   1.000
_cell.angle_alpha   90.00
_cell.angle_beta   90.00
_cell.angle_gamma   90.00
#
_symmetry.space_group_name_H-M   'P 1'
#
loop_
_entity.id
_entity.type
_entity.pdbx_description
1 polymer ?
#
loop_
_entity_poly.entity_id
_entity_poly.type
_entity_poly.pdbx_seq_one_letter_code
_entity_poly.pdbx_strand_id
1 'polypeptide(L)'
;MARRPDPVRAAALAERRKRVLQARLEGRSFRAIADAEELSVSTVHDDYTRALGDIPRAEADSLRKVEGARLDALQAAVWEKAMLGNLDAGHQVLRIIDRRCRLFGLDAPQQVELSAGDVDLDATVAKVLEAAQAAVRVKDGEEGSSGVVDA
;
A
#
# COMPACT_ATOMS: atom_id res chain seq x y z
N MET A 1 7.51 -18.45 18.45
CA MET A 1 6.03 -18.27 18.41
C MET A 1 5.71 -16.80 18.61
N ALA A 2 5.07 -16.13 17.64
CA ALA A 2 4.72 -14.70 17.77
C ALA A 2 3.57 -14.52 18.77
N ARG A 3 3.77 -13.66 19.78
CA ARG A 3 2.76 -13.35 20.79
C ARG A 3 1.55 -12.68 20.12
N ARG A 4 0.38 -13.30 20.23
CA ARG A 4 -0.87 -12.72 19.72
C ARG A 4 -1.11 -11.36 20.39
N PRO A 5 -1.41 -10.30 19.65
CA PRO A 5 -1.64 -8.98 20.24
C PRO A 5 -2.84 -9.02 21.19
N ASP A 6 -2.75 -8.24 22.26
CA ASP A 6 -3.80 -8.08 23.26
C ASP A 6 -5.11 -7.62 22.58
N PRO A 7 -6.25 -8.32 22.78
CA PRO A 7 -7.51 -8.01 22.12
C PRO A 7 -7.98 -6.56 22.36
N VAL A 8 -7.72 -5.98 23.53
CA VAL A 8 -8.11 -4.59 23.84
C VAL A 8 -7.32 -3.61 22.99
N ARG A 9 -6.01 -3.86 22.83
CA ARG A 9 -5.14 -3.02 22.00
C ARG A 9 -5.47 -3.15 20.52
N ALA A 10 -5.84 -4.35 20.07
CA ALA A 10 -6.30 -4.59 18.71
C ALA A 10 -7.60 -3.83 18.39
N ALA A 11 -8.58 -3.84 19.31
CA ALA A 11 -9.84 -3.11 19.16
C ALA A 11 -9.62 -1.58 19.11
N ALA A 12 -8.79 -1.04 20.02
CA ALA A 12 -8.46 0.39 20.02
C ALA A 12 -7.79 0.83 18.72
N LEU A 13 -6.89 0.00 18.18
CA LEU A 13 -6.23 0.26 16.90
C LEU A 13 -7.22 0.23 15.72
N ALA A 14 -8.15 -0.73 15.70
CA ALA A 14 -9.19 -0.80 14.67
C ALA A 14 -10.09 0.44 14.70
N GLU A 15 -10.49 0.89 15.89
CA GLU A 15 -11.34 2.08 16.03
C GLU A 15 -10.61 3.36 15.58
N ARG A 16 -9.32 3.48 15.89
CA ARG A 16 -8.48 4.59 15.41
C ARG A 16 -8.41 4.63 13.89
N ARG A 17 -8.15 3.48 13.26
CA ARG A 17 -8.12 3.32 11.80
C ARG A 17 -9.44 3.72 11.15
N LYS A 18 -10.56 3.32 11.76
CA LYS A 18 -11.91 3.70 11.30
C LYS A 18 -12.10 5.22 11.33
N ARG A 19 -11.69 5.90 12.41
CA ARG A 19 -11.75 7.38 12.49
C ARG A 19 -10.87 8.07 11.47
N VAL A 20 -9.64 7.59 11.26
CA VAL A 20 -8.73 8.11 10.23
C VAL A 20 -9.35 7.99 8.84
N LEU A 21 -9.89 6.81 8.52
CA LEU A 21 -10.58 6.57 7.26
C LEU A 21 -11.77 7.52 7.09
N GLN A 22 -12.63 7.63 8.10
CA GLN A 22 -13.79 8.52 8.07
C GLN A 22 -13.39 10.00 7.86
N ALA A 23 -12.38 10.48 8.57
CA ALA A 23 -11.90 11.84 8.41
C ALA A 23 -11.34 12.11 7.00
N ARG A 24 -10.71 11.11 6.37
CA ARG A 24 -10.30 11.19 4.96
C ARG A 24 -11.49 11.19 4.00
N LEU A 25 -12.54 10.41 4.28
CA LEU A 25 -13.79 10.43 3.52
C LEU A 25 -14.45 11.81 3.56
N GLU A 26 -14.46 12.45 4.73
CA GLU A 26 -14.95 13.82 4.96
C GLU A 26 -14.07 14.91 4.31
N GLY A 27 -12.91 14.54 3.74
CA GLY A 27 -12.05 15.45 2.98
C GLY A 27 -10.93 16.11 3.80
N ARG A 28 -10.76 15.78 5.08
CA ARG A 28 -9.68 16.36 5.92
C ARG A 28 -8.31 15.93 5.43
N SER A 29 -7.33 16.84 5.42
CA SER A 29 -5.95 16.49 5.00
C SER A 29 -5.27 15.56 6.02
N PHE A 30 -4.27 14.78 5.60
CA PHE A 30 -3.51 13.91 6.51
C PHE A 30 -2.88 14.69 7.67
N ARG A 31 -2.44 15.93 7.42
CA ARG A 31 -1.89 16.81 8.45
C ARG A 31 -2.96 17.22 9.47
N ALA A 32 -4.13 17.65 9.00
CA ALA A 32 -5.23 18.00 9.90
C ALA A 32 -5.71 16.81 10.75
N ILE A 33 -5.65 15.59 10.20
CA ILE A 33 -5.99 14.37 10.93
C ILE A 33 -4.90 14.02 11.95
N ALA A 34 -3.63 14.14 11.58
CA ALA A 34 -2.50 13.94 12.48
C ALA A 34 -2.57 14.88 13.69
N ASP A 35 -2.88 16.16 13.45
CA ASP A 35 -3.06 17.16 14.51
C ASP A 35 -4.26 16.81 15.41
N ALA A 36 -5.37 16.33 14.85
CA ALA A 36 -6.59 16.00 15.60
C ALA A 36 -6.51 14.69 16.41
N GLU A 37 -5.77 13.69 15.91
CA GLU A 37 -5.60 12.40 16.59
C GLU A 37 -4.29 12.35 17.43
N GLU A 38 -3.51 13.42 17.45
CA GLU A 38 -2.20 13.50 18.11
C GLU A 38 -1.20 12.42 17.64
N LEU A 39 -1.16 12.19 16.33
CA LEU A 39 -0.31 11.18 15.69
C LEU A 39 0.69 11.81 14.72
N SER A 40 1.70 11.04 14.34
CA SER A 40 2.54 11.43 13.21
C SER A 40 1.77 11.29 11.89
N VAL A 41 2.05 12.16 10.91
CA VAL A 41 1.47 12.06 9.55
C VAL A 41 1.73 10.69 8.91
N SER A 42 2.90 10.10 9.17
CA SER A 42 3.25 8.75 8.70
C SER A 42 2.31 7.69 9.29
N THR A 43 2.07 7.75 10.60
CA THR A 43 1.14 6.83 11.28
C THR A 43 -0.29 6.96 10.74
N VAL A 44 -0.75 8.19 10.49
CA VAL A 44 -2.07 8.42 9.87
C VAL A 44 -2.13 7.82 8.47
N HIS A 45 -1.07 7.98 7.67
CA HIS A 45 -1.01 7.40 6.33
C HIS A 45 -1.05 5.86 6.37
N ASP A 46 -0.30 5.24 7.28
CA ASP A 46 -0.28 3.78 7.45
C ASP A 46 -1.64 3.25 7.93
N ASP A 47 -2.25 3.93 8.90
CA ASP A 47 -3.58 3.58 9.39
C ASP A 47 -4.64 3.72 8.32
N TYR A 48 -4.60 4.80 7.54
CA TYR A 48 -5.48 4.99 6.40
C TYR A 48 -5.32 3.86 5.38
N THR A 49 -4.08 3.50 5.04
CA THR A 49 -3.78 2.45 4.06
C THR A 49 -4.25 1.08 4.55
N ARG A 50 -4.01 0.77 5.82
CA ARG A 50 -4.49 -0.48 6.47
C ARG A 50 -6.01 -0.52 6.51
N ALA A 51 -6.63 0.56 6.99
CA ALA A 51 -8.08 0.69 7.06
C ALA A 51 -8.70 0.46 5.68
N LEU A 52 -8.15 1.10 4.64
CA LEU A 52 -8.59 0.97 3.26
C LEU A 52 -8.48 -0.46 2.72
N GLY A 53 -7.42 -1.19 3.10
CA GLY A 53 -7.23 -2.60 2.73
C GLY A 53 -8.19 -3.56 3.44
N ASP A 54 -8.67 -3.18 4.63
CA ASP A 54 -9.63 -3.96 5.43
C ASP A 54 -11.09 -3.70 5.01
N ILE A 55 -11.36 -2.70 4.16
CA ILE A 55 -12.70 -2.39 3.64
C ILE A 55 -13.16 -3.50 2.67
N PRO A 56 -14.31 -4.15 2.92
CA PRO A 56 -14.91 -5.08 1.96
C PRO A 56 -15.11 -4.43 0.59
N ARG A 57 -14.88 -5.18 -0.50
CA ARG A 57 -14.84 -4.67 -1.88
C ARG A 57 -15.97 -3.68 -2.26
N ALA A 58 -17.19 -3.90 -1.73
CA ALA A 58 -18.36 -3.04 -1.97
C ALA A 58 -18.29 -1.64 -1.32
N GLU A 59 -17.65 -1.50 -0.17
CA GLU A 59 -17.43 -0.20 0.48
C GLU A 59 -16.28 0.57 -0.21
N ALA A 60 -15.27 -0.14 -0.73
CA ALA A 60 -14.22 0.46 -1.56
C ALA A 60 -14.80 1.06 -2.86
N ASP A 61 -15.82 0.43 -3.45
CA ASP A 61 -16.54 0.97 -4.60
C ASP A 61 -17.24 2.31 -4.27
N SER A 62 -17.81 2.44 -3.07
CA SER A 62 -18.47 3.67 -2.62
C SER A 62 -17.47 4.83 -2.48
N LEU A 63 -16.27 4.55 -1.98
CA LEU A 63 -15.20 5.53 -1.92
C LEU A 63 -14.72 5.94 -3.32
N ARG A 64 -14.58 4.99 -4.26
CA ARG A 64 -14.25 5.31 -5.65
C ARG A 64 -15.30 6.21 -6.31
N LYS A 65 -16.58 6.05 -5.97
CA LYS A 65 -17.65 6.95 -6.45
C LYS A 65 -17.50 8.38 -5.93
N VAL A 66 -17.25 8.55 -4.62
CA VAL A 66 -17.05 9.89 -4.02
C VAL A 66 -15.85 10.59 -4.65
N GLU A 67 -14.74 9.87 -4.78
CA GLU A 67 -13.53 10.45 -5.37
C GLU A 67 -13.70 10.71 -6.88
N GLY A 68 -14.41 9.84 -7.59
CA GLY A 68 -14.82 10.05 -8.98
C GLY A 68 -15.60 11.35 -9.15
N ALA A 69 -16.59 11.60 -8.29
CA ALA A 69 -17.39 12.82 -8.33
C ALA A 69 -16.57 14.09 -8.03
N ARG A 70 -15.58 14.01 -7.12
CA ARG A 70 -14.63 15.11 -6.88
C ARG A 70 -13.78 15.41 -8.11
N LEU A 71 -13.28 14.36 -8.78
CA LEU A 71 -12.52 14.50 -10.03
C LEU A 71 -13.40 15.04 -11.17
N ASP A 72 -14.68 14.65 -11.25
CA ASP A 72 -15.64 15.23 -12.20
C ASP A 72 -15.79 16.74 -11.98
N ALA A 73 -15.99 17.17 -10.73
CA ALA A 73 -16.13 18.58 -10.38
C ALA A 73 -14.86 19.39 -10.70
N LEU A 74 -13.69 18.86 -10.38
CA LEU A 74 -12.41 19.49 -10.72
C LEU A 74 -12.24 19.61 -12.23
N GLN A 75 -12.52 18.54 -12.99
CA GLN A 75 -12.40 18.56 -14.44
C GLN A 75 -13.34 19.59 -15.06
N ALA A 76 -14.61 19.62 -14.64
CA ALA A 76 -15.60 20.58 -15.12
C ALA A 76 -15.16 22.03 -14.92
N ALA A 77 -14.54 22.35 -13.76
CA ALA A 77 -14.08 23.69 -13.43
C ALA A 77 -12.95 24.22 -14.34
N VAL A 78 -12.16 23.33 -14.95
CA VAL A 78 -11.01 23.71 -15.79
C VAL A 78 -11.20 23.38 -17.28
N TRP A 79 -12.23 22.60 -17.62
CA TRP A 79 -12.44 22.06 -18.98
C TRP A 79 -12.57 23.14 -20.05
N GLU A 80 -13.45 24.13 -19.82
CA GLU A 80 -13.70 25.19 -20.80
C GLU A 80 -12.42 25.99 -21.12
N LYS A 81 -11.65 26.35 -20.09
CA LYS A 81 -10.36 27.05 -20.26
C LYS A 81 -9.36 26.21 -21.06
N ALA A 82 -9.28 24.91 -20.81
CA ALA A 82 -8.41 24.01 -21.56
C ALA A 82 -8.82 23.95 -23.05
N MET A 83 -10.11 23.82 -23.34
CA MET A 83 -10.63 23.76 -24.71
C MET A 83 -10.45 25.07 -25.48
N LEU A 84 -10.36 26.21 -24.79
CA LEU A 84 -10.02 27.52 -25.36
C LEU A 84 -8.50 27.73 -25.57
N GLY A 85 -7.68 26.70 -25.35
CA GLY A 85 -6.24 26.72 -25.63
C GLY A 85 -5.36 27.19 -24.47
N ASN A 86 -5.91 27.32 -23.26
CA ASN A 86 -5.07 27.60 -22.09
C ASN A 86 -4.26 26.34 -21.72
N LEU A 87 -2.95 26.39 -21.96
CA LEU A 87 -2.04 25.25 -21.77
C LEU A 87 -1.96 24.79 -20.30
N ASP A 88 -1.98 25.71 -19.34
CA ASP A 88 -1.95 25.35 -17.91
C ASP A 88 -3.22 24.60 -17.49
N ALA A 89 -4.39 25.05 -17.98
CA ALA A 89 -5.65 24.33 -17.77
C ALA A 89 -5.62 22.97 -18.48
N GLY A 90 -5.05 22.88 -19.68
CA GLY A 90 -4.83 21.62 -20.38
C GLY A 90 -3.99 20.63 -19.57
N HIS A 91 -2.88 21.09 -18.98
CA HIS A 91 -2.06 20.26 -18.09
C HIS A 91 -2.83 19.81 -16.84
N GLN A 92 -3.67 20.68 -16.25
CA GLN A 92 -4.51 20.31 -15.12
C GLN A 92 -5.54 19.24 -15.49
N VAL A 93 -6.22 19.39 -16.64
CA VAL A 93 -7.18 18.39 -17.16
C VAL A 93 -6.50 17.04 -17.36
N LEU A 94 -5.32 17.00 -17.99
CA LEU A 94 -4.58 15.75 -18.21
C LEU A 94 -4.23 15.05 -16.89
N ARG A 95 -3.79 15.80 -15.87
CA ARG A 95 -3.51 15.23 -14.53
C ARG A 95 -4.76 14.69 -13.85
N ILE A 96 -5.90 15.34 -14.03
CA ILE A 96 -7.18 14.84 -13.51
C ILE A 96 -7.58 13.55 -14.22
N ILE A 97 -7.48 13.50 -15.55
CA ILE A 97 -7.77 12.29 -16.35
C ILE A 97 -6.88 11.12 -15.93
N ASP A 98 -5.57 11.33 -15.80
CA ASP A 98 -4.62 10.33 -15.31
C ASP A 98 -5.03 9.77 -13.93
N ARG A 99 -5.44 10.65 -13.01
CA ARG A 99 -5.93 10.21 -11.69
C ARG A 99 -7.22 9.38 -11.80
N ARG A 100 -8.12 9.70 -12.73
CA ARG A 100 -9.36 8.95 -12.98
C ARG A 100 -9.05 7.57 -13.56
N CYS A 101 -8.14 7.48 -14.53
CA CYS A 101 -7.76 6.21 -15.13
C CYS A 101 -7.21 5.25 -14.08
N ARG A 102 -6.33 5.72 -13.19
CA ARG A 102 -5.84 4.94 -12.04
C ARG A 102 -6.94 4.57 -11.06
N LEU A 103 -7.86 5.50 -10.76
CA LEU A 103 -8.96 5.26 -9.83
C LEU A 103 -9.89 4.16 -10.34
N PHE A 104 -10.19 4.14 -11.64
CA PHE A 104 -11.13 3.20 -12.25
C PHE A 104 -10.45 1.97 -12.89
N GLY A 105 -9.12 1.86 -12.81
CA GLY A 105 -8.38 0.75 -13.40
C GLY A 105 -8.43 0.73 -14.92
N LEU A 106 -8.56 1.90 -15.57
CA LEU A 106 -8.57 2.05 -17.03
C LEU A 106 -7.15 2.09 -17.62
N ASP A 107 -6.13 2.27 -16.77
CA ASP A 107 -4.74 2.06 -17.15
C ASP A 107 -4.48 0.56 -17.19
N ALA A 108 -4.45 0.00 -18.41
CA ALA A 108 -3.93 -1.35 -18.59
C ALA A 108 -2.48 -1.39 -18.08
N PRO A 109 -2.05 -2.46 -17.37
CA PRO A 109 -0.65 -2.61 -17.05
C PRO A 109 0.16 -2.54 -18.34
N GLN A 110 1.17 -1.66 -18.41
CA GLN A 110 2.19 -1.80 -19.45
C GLN A 110 2.75 -3.21 -19.30
N GLN A 111 2.51 -4.07 -20.29
CA GLN A 111 3.18 -5.35 -20.36
C GLN A 111 4.67 -5.03 -20.48
N VAL A 112 5.40 -5.19 -19.38
CA VAL A 112 6.85 -5.22 -19.41
C VAL A 112 7.20 -6.60 -19.93
N GLU A 113 7.53 -6.69 -21.22
CA GLU A 113 8.22 -7.85 -21.76
C GLU A 113 9.57 -7.95 -21.05
N LEU A 114 9.62 -8.74 -19.98
CA LEU A 114 10.88 -9.25 -19.45
C LEU A 114 11.37 -10.28 -20.45
N SER A 115 12.15 -9.84 -21.45
CA SER A 115 12.94 -10.76 -22.25
C SER A 115 13.80 -11.58 -21.30
N ALA A 116 13.64 -12.91 -21.33
CA ALA A 116 14.39 -13.86 -20.50
C ALA A 116 15.88 -13.95 -20.86
N GLY A 117 16.47 -12.86 -21.40
CA GLY A 117 17.83 -12.81 -21.90
C GLY A 117 18.89 -12.36 -20.89
N ASP A 118 18.50 -11.65 -19.81
CA ASP A 118 19.49 -10.99 -18.93
C ASP A 118 19.48 -11.49 -17.47
N VAL A 119 18.72 -12.54 -17.16
CA VAL A 119 18.84 -13.22 -15.86
C VAL A 119 19.54 -14.54 -16.09
N ASP A 120 20.81 -14.61 -15.69
CA ASP A 120 21.54 -15.87 -15.56
C ASP A 120 20.89 -16.69 -14.43
N LEU A 121 19.88 -17.46 -14.85
CA LEU A 121 19.07 -18.30 -13.97
C LEU A 121 19.94 -19.39 -13.35
N ASP A 122 20.97 -19.86 -14.07
CA ASP A 122 21.90 -20.88 -13.60
C ASP A 122 22.77 -20.34 -12.45
N ALA A 123 23.30 -19.12 -12.59
CA ALA A 123 24.04 -18.46 -11.51
C ALA A 123 23.16 -18.16 -10.29
N THR A 124 21.87 -17.90 -10.51
CA THR A 124 20.91 -17.65 -9.42
C THR A 124 20.56 -18.94 -8.67
N VAL A 125 20.32 -20.04 -9.40
CA VAL A 125 20.05 -21.36 -8.82
C VAL A 125 21.26 -21.87 -8.03
N ALA A 126 22.48 -21.69 -8.54
CA ALA A 126 23.70 -22.07 -7.84
C ALA A 126 23.81 -21.39 -6.47
N LYS A 127 23.57 -20.06 -6.41
CA LYS A 127 23.61 -19.30 -5.15
C LYS A 127 22.54 -19.73 -4.15
N VAL A 128 21.33 -20.06 -4.62
CA VAL A 128 20.24 -20.54 -3.76
C VAL A 128 20.56 -21.92 -3.18
N LEU A 129 21.14 -22.82 -3.98
CA LEU A 129 21.57 -24.14 -3.53
C LEU A 129 22.71 -24.06 -2.52
N GLU A 130 23.71 -23.20 -2.74
CA GLU A 130 24.79 -22.96 -1.78
C GLU A 130 24.26 -22.42 -0.44
N ALA A 131 23.36 -21.44 -0.48
CA ALA A 131 22.73 -20.89 0.71
C ALA A 131 21.90 -21.95 1.47
N ALA A 132 21.18 -22.82 0.74
CA ALA A 132 20.42 -23.92 1.33
C ALA A 132 21.35 -24.96 1.98
N GLN A 133 22.46 -25.33 1.34
CA GLN A 133 23.44 -26.28 1.88
C GLN A 133 24.18 -25.70 3.09
N ALA A 134 24.48 -24.40 3.09
CA ALA A 134 25.05 -23.71 4.25
C ALA A 134 24.07 -23.72 5.44
N ALA A 135 22.78 -23.49 5.20
CA ALA A 135 21.75 -23.55 6.23
C ALA A 135 21.51 -24.97 6.80
N VAL A 136 21.72 -26.01 5.99
CA VAL A 136 21.66 -27.42 6.44
C VAL A 136 22.87 -27.77 7.32
N ARG A 137 24.09 -27.37 6.94
CA ARG A 137 25.31 -27.66 7.73
C ARG A 137 25.34 -26.99 9.10
N VAL A 138 24.66 -25.86 9.28
CA VAL A 138 24.53 -25.19 10.58
C VAL A 138 23.65 -25.98 11.54
N LYS A 139 22.63 -26.71 11.04
CA LYS A 139 21.76 -27.55 11.88
C LYS A 139 22.45 -28.82 12.36
N ASP A 140 23.31 -29.43 11.54
CA ASP A 140 24.02 -30.65 11.91
C ASP A 140 25.13 -30.40 12.96
N GLY A 141 25.54 -29.14 13.19
CA GLY A 141 26.58 -28.75 14.13
C GLY A 141 26.11 -28.45 15.56
N GLU A 142 24.81 -28.27 15.81
CA GLU A 142 24.27 -27.90 17.13
C GLU A 142 23.72 -29.09 17.96
N GLU A 143 23.56 -30.28 17.38
CA GLU A 143 23.02 -31.46 18.10
C GLU A 143 24.09 -32.27 18.88
N GLY A 144 25.37 -31.87 18.84
CA GLY A 144 26.49 -32.67 19.40
C GLY A 144 26.97 -32.34 20.81
N SER A 145 26.36 -31.40 21.55
CA SER A 145 26.85 -31.01 22.88
C SER A 145 25.72 -30.71 23.86
N SER A 146 25.05 -31.75 24.36
CA SER A 146 24.40 -31.69 25.68
C SER A 146 24.16 -33.07 26.26
N GLY A 147 24.90 -33.39 27.33
CA GLY A 147 24.37 -34.19 28.44
C GLY A 147 24.81 -35.65 28.51
N VAL A 148 25.96 -35.90 29.15
CA VAL A 148 26.03 -36.95 30.19
C VAL A 148 26.87 -36.41 31.35
N VAL A 149 26.16 -36.06 32.43
CA VAL A 149 26.69 -35.85 33.79
C VAL A 149 26.08 -36.93 34.69
N ASP A 150 26.91 -37.43 35.59
CA ASP A 150 26.64 -38.18 36.83
C ASP A 150 26.27 -39.68 36.77
N ALA A 151 27.23 -40.51 37.21
CA ALA A 151 27.10 -41.47 38.30
C ALA A 151 28.49 -41.83 38.88
#